data_AF-A0A519Z061-F1
#
_entry.id   AF-A0A519Z061-F1
#
_cell.length_a   1.000
_cell.length_b   1.000
_cell.length_c   1.000
_cell.angle_alpha   90.00
_cell.angle_beta   90.00
_cell.angle_gamma   90.00
#
_symmetry.space_group_name_H-M   'P 1'
#
loop_
_entity.id
_entity.type
_entity.pdbx_description
1 polymer ?
#
loop_
_entity_poly.entity_id
_entity_poly.type
_entity_poly.pdbx_seq_one_letter_code
_entity_poly.pdbx_strand_id
1 'polypeptide(L)'
;MKFAFKSLVTVAAFVAVGAAQAAPVWEVEAGSGTLIFSAAGLNALSSSGSNVIAPAKIPAILPGAGTANAAAYTKASGTVALTFDDAVVDGNKLNSLSAGNSLVNIRRSILDENDVITAQYNVYLANFNVNLSNSTIYADFYSDTGAGSQLKSFGNLAIFTATQPGVVGGTQGLIVEDTPTTGHASGSLNGELKFNNDTATLVLTSLGLETTGDIANLVRTANWGATSATGTFTRAVPEPSTYALLIAGLATAGAIARRRKSA
;
A
#
# COMPACT_ATOMS: atom_id res chain seq x y z
N MET A 1 20.25 57.45 -6.06
CA MET A 1 20.91 56.12 -6.01
C MET A 1 20.39 55.15 -4.92
N LYS A 2 19.47 55.54 -4.01
CA LYS A 2 18.96 54.64 -2.94
C LYS A 2 17.90 53.60 -3.37
N PHE A 3 17.33 53.69 -4.58
CA PHE A 3 16.26 52.78 -5.04
C PHE A 3 16.75 51.56 -5.86
N ALA A 4 17.90 51.64 -6.52
CA ALA A 4 18.39 50.56 -7.40
C ALA A 4 18.92 49.33 -6.64
N PHE A 5 19.32 49.47 -5.38
CA PHE A 5 19.81 48.35 -4.57
C PHE A 5 18.68 47.42 -4.07
N LYS A 6 17.45 47.94 -3.90
CA LYS A 6 16.33 47.13 -3.41
C LYS A 6 15.84 46.14 -4.48
N SER A 7 15.80 46.54 -5.75
CA SER A 7 15.30 45.70 -6.84
C SER A 7 16.24 44.55 -7.24
N LEU A 8 17.55 44.70 -7.01
CA LEU A 8 18.55 43.68 -7.37
C LEU A 8 18.58 42.52 -6.37
N VAL A 9 18.29 42.79 -5.10
CA VAL A 9 18.16 41.77 -4.05
C VAL A 9 16.90 40.91 -4.24
N THR A 10 15.81 41.48 -4.77
CA THR A 10 14.55 40.75 -4.99
C THR A 10 14.64 39.74 -6.15
N VAL A 11 15.39 40.05 -7.21
CA VAL A 11 15.56 39.15 -8.37
C VAL A 11 16.51 37.98 -8.04
N ALA A 12 17.58 38.22 -7.28
CA ALA A 12 18.46 37.16 -6.81
C ALA A 12 17.75 36.20 -5.84
N ALA A 13 16.84 36.72 -4.99
CA ALA A 13 16.01 35.88 -4.13
C ALA A 13 15.02 35.01 -4.92
N PHE A 14 14.38 35.51 -5.98
CA PHE A 14 13.48 34.70 -6.81
C PHE A 14 14.20 33.60 -7.62
N VAL A 15 15.43 33.86 -8.08
CA VAL A 15 16.25 32.87 -8.79
C VAL A 15 16.82 31.80 -7.83
N ALA A 16 17.25 32.19 -6.62
CA ALA A 16 17.71 31.24 -5.62
C ALA A 16 16.58 30.39 -5.03
N VAL A 17 15.35 30.91 -4.98
CA VAL A 17 14.15 30.16 -4.56
C VAL A 17 13.62 29.26 -5.69
N GLY A 18 13.82 29.62 -6.97
CA GLY A 18 13.43 28.79 -8.12
C GLY A 18 14.32 27.57 -8.38
N ALA A 19 15.54 27.57 -7.84
CA ALA A 19 16.44 26.41 -7.80
C ALA A 19 16.40 25.66 -6.46
N ALA A 20 15.36 25.91 -5.64
CA ALA A 20 15.04 25.03 -4.53
C ALA A 20 14.87 23.63 -5.12
N GLN A 21 15.84 22.76 -4.83
CA GLN A 21 15.93 21.41 -5.37
C GLN A 21 14.55 20.76 -5.30
N ALA A 22 13.94 20.53 -6.46
CA ALA A 22 12.91 19.51 -6.54
C ALA A 22 13.61 18.23 -6.09
N ALA A 23 13.33 17.78 -4.87
CA ALA A 23 13.84 16.51 -4.39
C ALA A 23 13.48 15.46 -5.46
N PRO A 24 14.41 14.55 -5.79
CA PRO A 24 14.13 13.51 -6.77
C PRO A 24 12.83 12.80 -6.38
N VAL A 25 11.81 12.90 -7.25
CA VAL A 25 10.55 12.21 -7.07
C VAL A 25 10.76 10.80 -7.62
N TRP A 26 10.74 9.81 -6.72
CA TRP A 26 10.76 8.41 -7.11
C TRP A 26 9.35 7.97 -7.50
N GLU A 27 9.25 7.28 -8.63
CA GLU A 27 8.04 6.63 -9.12
C GLU A 27 8.22 5.12 -9.05
N VAL A 28 7.17 4.39 -8.64
CA VAL A 28 7.24 2.92 -8.60
C VAL A 28 7.20 2.38 -10.02
N GLU A 29 8.11 1.46 -10.34
CA GLU A 29 8.12 0.77 -11.62
C GLU A 29 7.45 -0.60 -11.49
N ALA A 30 7.85 -1.35 -10.46
CA ALA A 30 7.27 -2.64 -10.12
C ALA A 30 7.45 -2.91 -8.62
N GLY A 31 6.51 -3.61 -8.01
CA GLY A 31 6.66 -4.10 -6.65
C GLY A 31 6.01 -5.46 -6.44
N SER A 32 6.55 -6.19 -5.48
CA SER A 32 5.96 -7.43 -5.01
C SER A 32 6.05 -7.53 -3.50
N GLY A 33 5.11 -8.25 -2.90
CA GLY A 33 5.12 -8.51 -1.48
C GLY A 33 4.42 -9.80 -1.13
N THR A 34 4.56 -10.20 0.12
CA THR A 34 3.91 -11.38 0.67
C THR A 34 3.32 -11.07 2.03
N LEU A 35 2.09 -11.52 2.27
CA LEU A 35 1.52 -11.71 3.60
C LEU A 35 1.54 -13.21 3.89
N ILE A 36 2.27 -13.63 4.91
CA ILE A 36 2.39 -15.04 5.28
C ILE A 36 1.55 -15.26 6.54
N PHE A 37 0.40 -15.93 6.41
CA PHE A 37 -0.43 -16.26 7.56
C PHE A 37 0.33 -17.20 8.50
N SER A 38 0.34 -16.86 9.80
CA SER A 38 0.91 -17.75 10.81
C SER A 38 0.03 -19.00 10.98
N ALA A 39 0.62 -20.07 11.54
CA ALA A 39 -0.14 -21.26 11.91
C ALA A 39 -1.30 -20.93 12.87
N ALA A 40 -1.13 -19.98 13.79
CA ALA A 40 -2.20 -19.57 14.71
C ALA A 40 -3.38 -18.90 13.98
N GLY A 41 -3.09 -18.02 13.00
CA GLY A 41 -4.12 -17.38 12.19
C GLY A 41 -4.87 -18.37 11.30
N LEU A 42 -4.14 -19.30 10.66
CA LEU A 42 -4.74 -20.38 9.87
C LEU A 42 -5.58 -21.32 10.73
N ASN A 43 -5.10 -21.66 11.92
CA ASN A 43 -5.86 -22.47 12.88
C ASN A 43 -7.15 -21.76 13.28
N ALA A 44 -7.10 -20.46 13.60
CA ALA A 44 -8.29 -19.66 13.93
C ALA A 44 -9.35 -19.71 12.81
N LEU A 45 -8.93 -19.56 11.56
CA LEU A 45 -9.82 -19.69 10.41
C LEU A 45 -10.39 -21.10 10.29
N SER A 46 -9.54 -22.13 10.40
CA SER A 46 -9.98 -23.53 10.29
C SER A 46 -10.97 -23.93 11.39
N SER A 47 -10.76 -23.47 12.64
CA SER A 47 -11.66 -23.71 13.78
C SER A 47 -13.03 -23.05 13.58
N SER A 48 -13.11 -22.01 12.77
CA SER A 48 -14.38 -21.36 12.41
C SER A 48 -15.06 -21.98 11.17
N GLY A 49 -14.45 -23.00 10.54
CA GLY A 49 -14.91 -23.55 9.26
C GLY A 49 -14.64 -22.63 8.07
N SER A 50 -13.73 -21.65 8.22
CA SER A 50 -13.40 -20.67 7.20
C SER A 50 -12.13 -21.05 6.43
N ASN A 51 -12.09 -20.68 5.16
CA ASN A 51 -10.94 -20.89 4.27
C ASN A 51 -10.56 -19.59 3.55
N VAL A 52 -9.26 -19.40 3.31
CA VAL A 52 -8.74 -18.30 2.49
C VAL A 52 -8.68 -18.72 1.03
N ILE A 53 -9.10 -17.82 0.13
CA ILE A 53 -9.15 -18.02 -1.30
C ILE A 53 -8.71 -16.72 -1.99
N ALA A 54 -7.86 -16.81 -3.00
CA ALA A 54 -7.60 -15.69 -3.92
C ALA A 54 -8.02 -16.15 -5.34
N PRO A 55 -9.17 -15.70 -5.86
CA PRO A 55 -9.59 -16.08 -7.21
C PRO A 55 -8.65 -15.47 -8.25
N ALA A 56 -8.45 -16.12 -9.39
CA ALA A 56 -7.56 -15.60 -10.43
C ALA A 56 -8.04 -14.28 -11.07
N LYS A 57 -9.35 -14.00 -10.99
CA LYS A 57 -9.98 -12.76 -11.45
C LYS A 57 -10.90 -12.20 -10.38
N ILE A 58 -11.09 -10.89 -10.38
CA ILE A 58 -12.03 -10.23 -9.47
C ILE A 58 -13.47 -10.64 -9.82
N PRO A 59 -14.25 -11.18 -8.85
CA PRO A 59 -15.66 -11.56 -9.04
C PRO A 59 -16.52 -10.39 -9.53
N ALA A 60 -17.57 -10.70 -10.30
CA ALA A 60 -18.46 -9.70 -10.90
C ALA A 60 -19.21 -8.82 -9.89
N ILE A 61 -19.30 -9.26 -8.64
CA ILE A 61 -19.97 -8.53 -7.56
C ILE A 61 -19.11 -7.40 -6.98
N LEU A 62 -17.79 -7.38 -7.23
CA LEU A 62 -16.84 -6.42 -6.65
C LEU A 62 -16.40 -5.36 -7.67
N PRO A 63 -15.95 -4.17 -7.20
CA PRO A 63 -15.27 -3.21 -8.07
C PRO A 63 -14.05 -3.83 -8.75
N GLY A 64 -13.83 -3.50 -10.03
CA GLY A 64 -12.78 -4.14 -10.83
C GLY A 64 -13.15 -5.51 -11.40
N ALA A 65 -14.44 -5.87 -11.39
CA ALA A 65 -14.96 -7.11 -11.98
C ALA A 65 -14.26 -7.55 -13.28
N GLY A 66 -13.76 -8.78 -13.30
CA GLY A 66 -13.13 -9.40 -14.46
C GLY A 66 -11.65 -9.07 -14.68
N THR A 67 -11.07 -8.11 -13.95
CA THR A 67 -9.62 -7.85 -13.97
C THR A 67 -8.85 -9.01 -13.36
N ALA A 68 -7.58 -9.16 -13.74
CA ALA A 68 -6.69 -10.13 -13.13
C ALA A 68 -6.45 -9.76 -11.66
N ASN A 69 -6.52 -10.74 -10.78
CA ASN A 69 -6.27 -10.51 -9.36
C ASN A 69 -4.76 -10.35 -9.14
N ALA A 70 -4.36 -9.20 -8.58
CA ALA A 70 -2.97 -8.92 -8.19
C ALA A 70 -2.55 -9.67 -6.91
N ALA A 71 -3.47 -10.43 -6.29
CA ALA A 71 -3.20 -11.34 -5.18
C ALA A 71 -3.25 -12.81 -5.61
N ALA A 72 -2.31 -13.61 -5.11
CA ALA A 72 -2.31 -15.07 -5.29
C ALA A 72 -2.10 -15.76 -3.94
N TYR A 73 -2.98 -16.71 -3.60
CA TYR A 73 -2.93 -17.44 -2.33
C TYR A 73 -2.41 -18.87 -2.52
N THR A 74 -1.37 -19.23 -1.79
CA THR A 74 -0.79 -20.57 -1.74
C THR A 74 -1.14 -21.23 -0.42
N LYS A 75 -2.09 -22.18 -0.45
CA LYS A 75 -2.59 -22.87 0.75
C LYS A 75 -1.51 -23.60 1.54
N ALA A 76 -0.56 -24.24 0.85
CA ALA A 76 0.49 -25.04 1.50
C ALA A 76 1.40 -24.21 2.42
N SER A 77 1.67 -22.95 2.05
CA SER A 77 2.55 -22.05 2.79
C SER A 77 1.79 -20.95 3.55
N GLY A 78 0.46 -20.89 3.43
CA GLY A 78 -0.34 -19.80 3.99
C GLY A 78 0.02 -18.43 3.41
N THR A 79 0.61 -18.37 2.22
CA THR A 79 1.16 -17.12 1.67
C THR A 79 0.18 -16.48 0.69
N VAL A 80 -0.11 -15.20 0.89
CA VAL A 80 -0.71 -14.32 -0.12
C VAL A 80 0.42 -13.51 -0.75
N ALA A 81 0.76 -13.81 -2.00
CA ALA A 81 1.61 -12.95 -2.81
C ALA A 81 0.79 -11.77 -3.34
N LEU A 82 1.36 -10.58 -3.34
CA LEU A 82 0.78 -9.32 -3.80
C LEU A 82 1.70 -8.71 -4.85
N THR A 83 1.12 -8.16 -5.90
CA THR A 83 1.81 -7.29 -6.87
C THR A 83 1.43 -5.84 -6.58
N PHE A 84 2.43 -5.00 -6.32
CA PHE A 84 2.22 -3.57 -6.06
C PHE A 84 2.37 -2.78 -7.36
N ASP A 85 1.45 -1.85 -7.58
CA ASP A 85 1.35 -1.00 -8.77
C ASP A 85 1.42 0.50 -8.45
N ASP A 86 1.41 0.87 -7.16
CA ASP A 86 1.55 2.26 -6.72
C ASP A 86 2.29 2.35 -5.37
N ALA A 87 2.91 3.50 -5.11
CA ALA A 87 3.69 3.76 -3.91
C ALA A 87 3.65 5.23 -3.52
N VAL A 88 3.62 5.51 -2.21
CA VAL A 88 3.82 6.85 -1.67
C VAL A 88 5.24 6.96 -1.13
N VAL A 89 6.01 7.91 -1.66
CA VAL A 89 7.41 8.17 -1.29
C VAL A 89 7.56 9.60 -0.77
N ASP A 90 8.36 9.78 0.29
CA ASP A 90 8.78 11.09 0.80
C ASP A 90 10.33 11.14 0.83
N GLY A 91 10.91 11.90 -0.09
CA GLY A 91 12.36 11.87 -0.34
C GLY A 91 12.81 10.47 -0.74
N ASN A 92 13.68 9.84 0.05
CA ASN A 92 14.12 8.45 -0.16
C ASN A 92 13.38 7.46 0.74
N LYS A 93 12.30 7.85 1.41
CA LYS A 93 11.56 6.97 2.31
C LYS A 93 10.27 6.49 1.66
N LEU A 94 10.11 5.19 1.55
CA LEU A 94 8.86 4.55 1.16
C LEU A 94 7.89 4.61 2.34
N ASN A 95 6.76 5.28 2.16
CA ASN A 95 5.72 5.43 3.17
C ASN A 95 4.61 4.40 3.02
N SER A 96 4.23 4.06 1.79
CA SER A 96 3.26 2.99 1.54
C SER A 96 3.41 2.35 0.16
N LEU A 97 2.89 1.13 0.04
CA LEU A 97 2.75 0.37 -1.21
C LEU A 97 1.29 -0.03 -1.38
N SER A 98 0.74 0.14 -2.58
CA SER A 98 -0.63 -0.26 -2.92
C SER A 98 -0.60 -1.38 -3.95
N ALA A 99 -1.47 -2.36 -3.78
CA ALA A 99 -1.72 -3.44 -4.73
C ALA A 99 -3.16 -3.27 -5.26
N GLY A 100 -3.33 -2.45 -6.29
CA GLY A 100 -4.61 -2.31 -7.00
C GLY A 100 -5.08 -3.65 -7.57
N ASN A 101 -6.40 -3.87 -7.60
CA ASN A 101 -7.01 -5.12 -8.08
C ASN A 101 -6.52 -6.38 -7.34
N SER A 102 -6.01 -6.24 -6.12
CA SER A 102 -5.74 -7.39 -5.24
C SER A 102 -7.00 -7.79 -4.50
N LEU A 103 -7.22 -9.10 -4.30
CA LEU A 103 -8.37 -9.64 -3.60
C LEU A 103 -8.06 -10.94 -2.89
N VAL A 104 -8.39 -10.96 -1.60
CA VAL A 104 -8.44 -12.18 -0.78
C VAL A 104 -9.86 -12.33 -0.25
N ASN A 105 -10.43 -13.52 -0.40
CA ASN A 105 -11.72 -13.90 0.16
C ASN A 105 -11.52 -14.89 1.32
N ILE A 106 -12.05 -14.55 2.48
CA ILE A 106 -12.24 -15.49 3.59
C ILE A 106 -13.67 -16.00 3.49
N ARG A 107 -13.82 -17.28 3.18
CA ARG A 107 -15.11 -17.91 2.95
C ARG A 107 -15.40 -18.98 4.00
N ARG A 108 -16.58 -18.90 4.61
CA ARG A 108 -17.14 -19.94 5.46
C ARG A 108 -18.34 -20.57 4.76
N SER A 109 -18.39 -21.90 4.75
CA SER A 109 -19.53 -22.65 4.23
C SER A 109 -20.12 -23.50 5.34
N ILE A 110 -21.44 -23.45 5.51
CA ILE A 110 -22.18 -24.34 6.39
C ILE A 110 -22.76 -25.43 5.52
N LEU A 111 -22.41 -26.68 5.85
CA LEU A 111 -22.89 -27.87 5.18
C LEU A 111 -23.98 -28.52 6.05
N ASP A 112 -25.01 -29.07 5.42
CA ASP A 112 -25.92 -29.99 6.11
C ASP A 112 -25.33 -31.41 6.20
N GLU A 113 -26.11 -32.33 6.76
CA GLU A 113 -25.77 -33.76 6.86
C GLU A 113 -25.55 -34.48 5.52
N ASN A 114 -25.93 -33.87 4.40
CA ASN A 114 -25.78 -34.41 3.04
C ASN A 114 -24.68 -33.67 2.24
N ASP A 115 -23.80 -32.93 2.93
CA ASP A 115 -22.75 -32.11 2.32
C ASP A 115 -23.27 -31.03 1.35
N VAL A 116 -24.51 -30.58 1.52
CA VAL A 116 -25.09 -29.47 0.74
C VAL A 116 -24.81 -28.16 1.44
N ILE A 117 -24.33 -27.16 0.69
CA ILE A 117 -24.10 -25.81 1.23
C ILE A 117 -25.46 -25.17 1.54
N THR A 118 -25.77 -25.02 2.83
CA THR A 118 -26.99 -24.37 3.32
C THR A 118 -26.82 -22.87 3.52
N ALA A 119 -25.61 -22.44 3.88
CA ALA A 119 -25.24 -21.04 3.98
C ALA A 119 -23.78 -20.83 3.59
N GLN A 120 -23.48 -19.68 2.98
CA GLN A 120 -22.13 -19.28 2.66
C GLN A 120 -21.93 -17.84 3.11
N TYR A 121 -20.81 -17.58 3.79
CA TYR A 121 -20.43 -16.24 4.21
C TYR A 121 -19.10 -15.89 3.57
N ASN A 122 -19.01 -14.72 2.95
CA ASN A 122 -17.78 -14.24 2.34
C ASN A 122 -17.36 -12.93 2.98
N VAL A 123 -16.06 -12.82 3.25
CA VAL A 123 -15.37 -11.58 3.58
C VAL A 123 -14.32 -11.32 2.53
N TYR A 124 -14.48 -10.24 1.78
CA TYR A 124 -13.57 -9.81 0.75
C TYR A 124 -12.68 -8.70 1.27
N LEU A 125 -11.36 -8.90 1.16
CA LEU A 125 -10.33 -7.91 1.42
C LEU A 125 -9.71 -7.55 0.07
N ALA A 126 -9.99 -6.35 -0.42
CA ALA A 126 -9.55 -5.90 -1.74
C ALA A 126 -8.63 -4.68 -1.66
N ASN A 127 -7.87 -4.41 -2.73
CA ASN A 127 -7.03 -3.22 -2.88
C ASN A 127 -6.12 -2.97 -1.66
N PHE A 128 -5.27 -3.95 -1.35
CA PHE A 128 -4.37 -3.88 -0.20
C PHE A 128 -3.44 -2.66 -0.28
N ASN A 129 -3.32 -1.92 0.82
CA ASN A 129 -2.32 -0.87 0.99
C ASN A 129 -1.49 -1.15 2.25
N VAL A 130 -0.18 -1.32 2.08
CA VAL A 130 0.76 -1.53 3.17
C VAL A 130 1.37 -0.18 3.53
N ASN A 131 0.96 0.38 4.67
CA ASN A 131 1.49 1.63 5.19
C ASN A 131 2.65 1.33 6.15
N LEU A 132 3.85 1.70 5.73
CA LEU A 132 5.10 1.49 6.45
C LEU A 132 5.32 2.53 7.56
N SER A 133 4.70 3.70 7.45
CA SER A 133 4.83 4.79 8.44
C SER A 133 4.10 4.50 9.74
N ASN A 134 2.98 3.76 9.69
CA ASN A 134 2.20 3.36 10.87
C ASN A 134 2.11 1.84 11.05
N SER A 135 2.92 1.08 10.30
CA SER A 135 2.97 -0.38 10.33
C SER A 135 1.61 -1.06 10.22
N THR A 136 0.73 -0.54 9.35
CA THR A 136 -0.65 -1.03 9.19
C THR A 136 -0.94 -1.41 7.74
N ILE A 137 -1.63 -2.52 7.56
CA ILE A 137 -2.15 -2.99 6.27
C ILE A 137 -3.62 -2.62 6.21
N TYR A 138 -3.97 -1.84 5.20
CA TYR A 138 -5.34 -1.46 4.88
C TYR A 138 -5.86 -2.29 3.71
N ALA A 139 -7.19 -2.46 3.65
CA ALA A 139 -7.87 -3.03 2.50
C ALA A 139 -9.32 -2.53 2.46
N ASP A 140 -9.90 -2.49 1.27
CA ASP A 140 -11.34 -2.34 1.10
C ASP A 140 -12.05 -3.60 1.58
N PHE A 141 -12.95 -3.43 2.53
CA PHE A 141 -13.65 -4.54 3.17
C PHE A 141 -15.07 -4.67 2.62
N TYR A 142 -15.41 -5.86 2.15
CA TYR A 142 -16.77 -6.21 1.76
C TYR A 142 -17.21 -7.52 2.39
N SER A 143 -18.53 -7.69 2.54
CA SER A 143 -19.09 -9.00 2.88
C SER A 143 -20.38 -9.30 2.14
N ASP A 144 -20.65 -10.58 1.98
CA ASP A 144 -21.94 -11.10 1.54
C ASP A 144 -22.28 -12.42 2.26
N THR A 145 -23.53 -12.85 2.15
CA THR A 145 -24.00 -14.15 2.67
C THR A 145 -24.41 -15.12 1.55
N GLY A 146 -23.77 -15.02 0.38
CA GLY A 146 -23.99 -15.96 -0.74
C GLY A 146 -25.15 -15.59 -1.68
N ALA A 147 -25.73 -16.60 -2.34
CA ALA A 147 -26.60 -16.43 -3.50
C ALA A 147 -27.84 -15.56 -3.18
N GLY A 148 -27.94 -14.42 -3.86
CA GLY A 148 -29.05 -13.47 -3.71
C GLY A 148 -28.82 -12.37 -2.66
N SER A 149 -27.74 -12.44 -1.88
CA SER A 149 -27.40 -11.41 -0.91
C SER A 149 -26.74 -10.20 -1.58
N GLN A 150 -27.06 -9.01 -1.07
CA GLN A 150 -26.41 -7.78 -1.51
C GLN A 150 -25.00 -7.69 -0.91
N LEU A 151 -24.02 -7.37 -1.76
CA LEU A 151 -22.67 -7.05 -1.32
C LEU A 151 -22.74 -5.81 -0.41
N LYS A 152 -22.20 -5.93 0.80
CA LYS A 152 -22.07 -4.81 1.74
C LYS A 152 -20.63 -4.32 1.76
N SER A 153 -20.43 -3.03 1.49
CA SER A 153 -19.13 -2.36 1.61
C SER A 153 -18.99 -1.70 2.99
N PHE A 154 -17.78 -1.77 3.54
CA PHE A 154 -17.41 -1.11 4.80
C PHE A 154 -16.27 -0.09 4.58
N GLY A 155 -15.91 0.16 3.32
CA GLY A 155 -14.83 1.07 2.94
C GLY A 155 -13.45 0.52 3.23
N ASN A 156 -12.47 1.41 3.22
CA ASN A 156 -11.07 1.08 3.47
C ASN A 156 -10.80 1.01 4.98
N LEU A 157 -10.42 -0.18 5.46
CA LEU A 157 -10.24 -0.45 6.89
C LEU A 157 -8.79 -0.85 7.19
N ALA A 158 -8.33 -0.51 8.39
CA ALA A 158 -7.10 -1.08 8.94
C ALA A 158 -7.36 -2.56 9.26
N ILE A 159 -6.81 -3.44 8.43
CA ILE A 159 -6.98 -4.89 8.56
C ILE A 159 -6.01 -5.43 9.58
N PHE A 160 -4.71 -5.23 9.34
CA PHE A 160 -3.67 -5.73 10.22
C PHE A 160 -2.78 -4.60 10.70
N THR A 161 -2.46 -4.57 11.98
CA THR A 161 -1.44 -3.68 12.53
C THR A 161 -0.32 -4.52 13.12
N ALA A 162 0.91 -4.17 12.79
CA ALA A 162 2.07 -4.83 13.36
C ALA A 162 2.21 -4.46 14.84
N THR A 163 2.58 -5.42 15.67
CA THR A 163 2.71 -5.24 17.12
C THR A 163 3.88 -4.35 17.51
N GLN A 164 4.83 -4.13 16.60
CA GLN A 164 5.93 -3.21 16.80
C GLN A 164 5.96 -2.17 15.67
N PRO A 165 6.24 -0.90 15.97
CA PRO A 165 6.36 0.11 14.93
C PRO A 165 7.62 -0.11 14.09
N GLY A 166 7.56 0.39 12.85
CA GLY A 166 8.68 0.43 11.92
C GLY A 166 8.73 -0.73 10.92
N VAL A 167 9.82 -0.73 10.15
CA VAL A 167 10.15 -1.69 9.10
C VAL A 167 11.50 -2.31 9.43
N VAL A 168 11.62 -3.63 9.27
CA VAL A 168 12.84 -4.40 9.51
C VAL A 168 13.26 -5.17 8.26
N GLY A 169 14.54 -5.57 8.22
CA GLY A 169 15.11 -6.29 7.08
C GLY A 169 15.29 -5.42 5.83
N GLY A 170 15.95 -5.98 4.82
CA GLY A 170 16.16 -5.31 3.53
C GLY A 170 16.80 -3.93 3.67
N THR A 171 16.23 -2.94 2.96
CA THR A 171 16.61 -1.52 3.05
C THR A 171 15.83 -0.76 4.12
N GLN A 172 15.01 -1.45 4.93
CA GLN A 172 14.13 -0.87 5.95
C GLN A 172 13.17 0.19 5.38
N GLY A 173 12.73 0.00 4.13
CA GLY A 173 11.84 0.95 3.44
C GLY A 173 12.56 2.22 2.94
N LEU A 174 13.88 2.28 2.97
CA LEU A 174 14.64 3.34 2.30
C LEU A 174 14.90 2.94 0.84
N ILE A 175 14.70 3.88 -0.07
CA ILE A 175 15.08 3.71 -1.47
C ILE A 175 16.59 3.89 -1.56
N VAL A 176 17.27 2.81 -1.95
CA VAL A 176 18.70 2.76 -2.21
C VAL A 176 18.91 2.90 -3.70
N GLU A 177 19.78 3.81 -4.09
CA GLU A 177 20.08 4.10 -5.49
C GLU A 177 20.96 2.99 -6.09
N ASP A 178 20.51 2.38 -7.19
CA ASP A 178 21.26 1.39 -7.96
C ASP A 178 22.00 2.03 -9.13
N THR A 179 21.34 2.99 -9.78
CA THR A 179 21.87 3.81 -10.87
C THR A 179 21.37 5.24 -10.71
N PRO A 180 21.90 6.24 -11.46
CA PRO A 180 21.42 7.61 -11.38
C PRO A 180 19.90 7.80 -11.58
N THR A 181 19.23 6.84 -12.22
CA THR A 181 17.79 6.88 -12.55
C THR A 181 16.99 5.77 -11.89
N THR A 182 17.60 4.80 -11.22
CA THR A 182 16.91 3.62 -10.66
C THR A 182 17.33 3.36 -9.22
N GLY A 183 16.42 2.79 -8.44
CA GLY A 183 16.69 2.33 -7.10
C GLY A 183 15.75 1.22 -6.68
N HIS A 184 15.99 0.67 -5.50
CA HIS A 184 15.13 -0.34 -4.90
C HIS A 184 14.88 -0.04 -3.43
N ALA A 185 13.74 -0.51 -2.93
CA ALA A 185 13.46 -0.57 -1.50
C ALA A 185 12.90 -1.93 -1.13
N SER A 186 13.24 -2.42 0.05
CA SER A 186 12.73 -3.66 0.59
C SER A 186 12.60 -3.60 2.11
N GLY A 187 11.76 -4.49 2.65
CA GLY A 187 11.60 -4.64 4.09
C GLY A 187 10.34 -5.39 4.47
N SER A 188 10.13 -5.51 5.77
CA SER A 188 9.03 -6.22 6.41
C SER A 188 8.48 -5.37 7.55
N LEU A 189 7.17 -5.43 7.82
CA LEU A 189 6.63 -4.79 9.02
C LEU A 189 7.22 -5.45 10.28
N ASN A 190 7.52 -4.64 11.30
CA ASN A 190 8.16 -5.13 12.50
C ASN A 190 7.16 -5.84 13.44
N GLY A 191 7.44 -7.09 13.79
CA GLY A 191 6.63 -7.88 14.72
C GLY A 191 5.42 -8.58 14.08
N GLU A 192 4.62 -9.19 14.95
CA GLU A 192 3.42 -9.95 14.56
C GLU A 192 2.32 -9.04 14.03
N LEU A 193 1.57 -9.49 13.02
CA LEU A 193 0.37 -8.82 12.56
C LEU A 193 -0.84 -9.21 13.40
N LYS A 194 -1.66 -8.23 13.81
CA LYS A 194 -2.92 -8.48 14.53
C LYS A 194 -4.08 -7.76 13.89
N PHE A 195 -5.26 -8.35 13.91
CA PHE A 195 -6.48 -7.59 13.67
C PHE A 195 -6.64 -6.54 14.77
N ASN A 196 -7.12 -5.35 14.41
CA ASN A 196 -7.68 -4.47 15.42
C ASN A 196 -9.03 -5.05 15.92
N ASN A 197 -9.50 -4.60 17.09
CA ASN A 197 -10.69 -5.19 17.70
C ASN A 197 -11.97 -4.99 16.86
N ASP A 198 -12.09 -3.85 16.18
CA ASP A 198 -13.27 -3.48 15.41
C ASP A 198 -13.36 -4.31 14.12
N THR A 199 -12.26 -4.40 13.37
CA THR A 199 -12.11 -5.25 12.18
C THR A 199 -12.26 -6.73 12.54
N ALA A 200 -11.68 -7.21 13.65
CA ALA A 200 -11.90 -8.59 14.08
C ALA A 200 -13.38 -8.87 14.33
N THR A 201 -14.08 -7.96 15.02
CA THR A 201 -15.52 -8.07 15.28
C THR A 201 -16.32 -8.05 13.97
N LEU A 202 -15.92 -7.22 13.01
CA LEU A 202 -16.54 -7.13 11.70
C LEU A 202 -16.33 -8.40 10.86
N VAL A 203 -15.11 -8.97 10.87
CA VAL A 203 -14.80 -10.26 10.23
C VAL A 203 -15.66 -11.37 10.82
N LEU A 204 -15.69 -11.49 12.15
CA LEU A 204 -16.49 -12.52 12.84
C LEU A 204 -17.98 -12.39 12.48
N THR A 205 -18.54 -11.18 12.59
CA THR A 205 -19.96 -10.93 12.29
C THR A 205 -20.27 -11.21 10.82
N SER A 206 -19.40 -10.80 9.90
CA SER A 206 -19.56 -11.02 8.46
C SER A 206 -19.47 -12.50 8.08
N LEU A 207 -18.72 -13.29 8.84
CA LEU A 207 -18.64 -14.75 8.71
C LEU A 207 -19.78 -15.49 9.43
N GLY A 208 -20.74 -14.77 10.03
CA GLY A 208 -21.83 -15.38 10.80
C GLY A 208 -21.33 -16.12 12.04
N LEU A 209 -20.28 -15.61 12.67
CA LEU A 209 -19.69 -16.14 13.90
C LEU A 209 -20.04 -15.26 15.10
N GLU A 210 -20.01 -15.85 16.29
CA GLU A 210 -20.14 -15.10 17.53
C GLU A 210 -18.94 -14.18 17.75
N THR A 211 -19.20 -13.02 18.36
CA THR A 211 -18.18 -12.02 18.68
C THR A 211 -17.62 -12.19 20.10
N THR A 212 -18.07 -13.20 20.82
CA THR A 212 -17.60 -13.58 22.17
C THR A 212 -17.17 -15.06 22.17
N GLY A 213 -16.55 -15.50 23.27
CA GLY A 213 -16.08 -16.89 23.42
C GLY A 213 -14.70 -17.17 22.81
N ASP A 214 -14.33 -18.45 22.82
CA ASP A 214 -12.94 -18.88 22.56
C ASP A 214 -12.49 -18.62 21.12
N ILE A 215 -13.36 -18.86 20.13
CA ILE A 215 -13.03 -18.60 18.71
C ILE A 215 -12.82 -17.09 18.49
N ALA A 216 -13.69 -16.25 19.05
CA ALA A 216 -13.56 -14.80 18.92
C ALA A 216 -12.29 -14.28 19.60
N ASN A 217 -11.94 -14.82 20.77
CA ASN A 217 -10.69 -14.52 21.45
C ASN A 217 -9.46 -14.97 20.65
N LEU A 218 -9.52 -16.16 20.06
CA LEU A 218 -8.46 -16.68 19.19
C LEU A 218 -8.28 -15.78 17.97
N VAL A 219 -9.34 -15.37 17.28
CA VAL A 219 -9.26 -14.48 16.11
C VAL A 219 -8.64 -13.12 16.47
N ARG A 220 -8.98 -12.54 17.63
CA ARG A 220 -8.45 -11.24 18.08
C ARG A 220 -6.99 -11.30 18.53
N THR A 221 -6.59 -12.40 19.15
CA THR A 221 -5.27 -12.50 19.79
C THR A 221 -4.24 -13.22 18.94
N ALA A 222 -4.68 -13.97 17.93
CA ALA A 222 -3.79 -14.69 17.01
C ALA A 222 -2.80 -13.74 16.34
N ASN A 223 -1.59 -14.26 16.16
CA ASN A 223 -0.65 -13.71 15.20
C ASN A 223 -1.18 -14.04 13.81
N TRP A 224 -1.51 -13.03 13.01
CA TRP A 224 -2.01 -13.19 11.65
C TRP A 224 -0.92 -13.30 10.61
N GLY A 225 0.35 -13.19 11.00
CA GLY A 225 1.47 -13.42 10.10
C GLY A 225 2.57 -12.39 10.17
N ALA A 226 3.35 -12.39 9.09
CA ALA A 226 4.38 -11.41 8.80
C ALA A 226 4.26 -10.93 7.36
N THR A 227 4.84 -9.76 7.07
CA THR A 227 4.93 -9.23 5.70
C THR A 227 6.36 -9.24 5.18
N SER A 228 6.51 -9.22 3.86
CA SER A 228 7.71 -8.82 3.17
C SER A 228 7.31 -8.04 1.92
N ALA A 229 8.06 -7.02 1.56
CA ALA A 229 7.83 -6.23 0.37
C ALA A 229 9.17 -5.82 -0.27
N THR A 230 9.16 -5.76 -1.59
CA THR A 230 10.25 -5.26 -2.41
C THR A 230 9.69 -4.46 -3.57
N GLY A 231 10.32 -3.35 -3.92
CA GLY A 231 9.93 -2.51 -5.04
C GLY A 231 11.16 -1.95 -5.76
N THR A 232 11.02 -1.77 -7.07
CA THR A 232 11.95 -1.02 -7.90
C THR A 232 11.33 0.34 -8.24
N PHE A 233 12.18 1.35 -8.25
CA PHE A 233 11.81 2.75 -8.40
C PHE A 233 12.64 3.37 -9.50
N THR A 234 12.02 4.29 -10.23
CA THR A 234 12.71 5.14 -11.19
C THR A 234 12.59 6.59 -10.77
N ARG A 235 13.54 7.43 -11.17
CA ARG A 235 13.43 8.88 -11.01
C ARG A 235 13.83 9.57 -12.30
N ALA A 236 13.11 10.63 -12.64
CA ALA A 236 13.49 11.48 -13.76
C ALA A 236 14.77 12.25 -13.39
N VAL A 237 15.81 12.09 -14.21
CA VAL A 237 17.00 12.94 -14.16
C VAL A 237 16.76 14.08 -15.16
N PRO A 238 16.82 15.36 -14.76
CA PRO A 238 16.64 16.46 -15.70
C PRO A 238 17.65 16.36 -16.83
N GLU A 239 17.18 16.45 -18.07
CA GLU A 239 18.07 16.42 -19.22
C GLU A 239 19.09 17.58 -19.16
N PRO A 240 20.30 17.40 -19.72
CA PRO A 240 21.27 18.49 -19.84
C PRO A 240 20.71 19.75 -20.51
N SER A 241 19.77 19.58 -21.45
CA SER A 241 19.03 20.64 -22.14
C SER A 241 18.20 21.49 -21.18
N THR A 242 17.59 20.88 -20.15
CA THR A 242 16.83 21.58 -19.10
C THR A 242 17.73 22.53 -18.32
N TYR A 243 18.94 22.08 -17.95
CA TYR A 243 19.93 22.94 -17.31
C TYR A 243 20.42 24.04 -18.26
N ALA A 244 20.62 23.72 -19.55
CA ALA A 244 21.02 24.72 -20.55
C ALA A 244 19.95 25.81 -20.73
N LEU A 245 18.67 25.43 -20.79
CA LEU A 245 17.54 26.37 -20.87
C LEU A 245 17.41 27.22 -19.61
N LEU A 246 17.64 26.63 -18.43
CA LEU A 246 17.67 27.37 -17.18
C LEU A 246 18.79 28.41 -17.19
N ILE A 247 20.00 28.03 -17.60
CA ILE A 247 21.15 28.96 -17.73
C ILE A 247 20.86 30.04 -18.77
N ALA A 248 20.30 29.69 -19.93
CA ALA A 248 19.92 30.64 -20.97
C ALA A 248 18.86 31.63 -20.49
N GLY A 249 17.85 31.15 -19.75
CA GLY A 249 16.83 31.99 -19.09
C GLY A 249 17.45 32.97 -18.09
N LEU A 250 18.41 32.50 -17.28
CA LEU A 250 19.13 33.35 -16.33
C LEU A 250 20.02 34.38 -17.03
N ALA A 251 20.72 33.99 -18.09
CA ALA A 251 21.57 34.88 -18.86
C ALA A 251 20.75 36.00 -19.54
N THR A 252 19.58 35.66 -20.11
CA THR A 252 18.69 36.65 -20.75
C THR A 252 18.09 37.60 -19.72
N ALA A 253 17.63 37.10 -18.57
CA ALA A 253 17.15 37.94 -17.47
C ALA A 253 18.24 38.91 -16.95
N GLY A 254 19.47 38.43 -16.79
CA GLY A 254 20.62 39.24 -16.40
C GLY A 254 20.96 40.33 -17.43
N ALA A 255 20.92 40.00 -18.73
CA ALA A 255 21.16 40.95 -19.80
C ALA A 255 20.09 42.07 -19.83
N ILE A 256 18.81 41.73 -19.63
CA ILE A 256 17.71 42.70 -19.56
C ILE A 256 17.86 43.61 -18.34
N ALA A 257 18.19 43.04 -17.17
CA ALA A 257 18.41 43.81 -15.95
C ALA A 257 19.55 44.82 -16.11
N ARG A 258 20.65 44.44 -16.77
CA ARG A 258 21.76 45.36 -17.07
C ARG A 258 21.33 46.50 -17.98
N ARG A 259 20.56 46.24 -19.05
CA ARG A 259 20.05 47.28 -19.95
C ARG A 259 19.18 48.31 -19.22
N ARG A 260 18.32 47.86 -18.30
CA ARG A 260 17.46 48.76 -17.49
C ARG A 260 18.21 49.64 -16.49
N LYS A 261 19.45 49.30 -16.12
CA LYS A 261 20.28 50.13 -15.23
C LYS A 261 21.03 51.24 -15.99
N SER A 262 21.22 51.06 -17.30
CA SER A 262 21.99 51.98 -18.14
C SER A 262 21.11 52.97 -18.92
N ALA A 263 19.80 52.74 -18.97
CA ALA A 263 18.80 53.70 -19.44
C ALA A 263 18.27 54.51 -18.24
#